data_AF-A0A534JGE5-F1
#
_entry.id   AF-A0A534JGE5-F1
#
_cell.length_a   1.000
_cell.length_b   1.000
_cell.length_c   1.000
_cell.angle_alpha   90.00
_cell.angle_beta   90.00
_cell.angle_gamma   90.00
#
_symmetry.space_group_name_H-M   'P 1'
#
loop_
_entity.id
_entity.type
_entity.pdbx_description
1 polymer ?
#
loop_
_entity_poly.entity_id
_entity_poly.type
_entity_poly.pdbx_seq_one_letter_code
_entity_poly.pdbx_strand_id
1 'polypeptide(L)'
;MKVGIVGVGITPFRPTTPEFSWKELMYDGAQRAYADAGIDPRADVGSFITCAEDYYEGFGIFDEFTPDQLGAVLRPMHTVGGDGIQGLANAVMQIRSGLADVVVVESHSKASDILTLNGIVAHGLDPIWNKPLGGHPNYLAGLEMDAFLRGSGNTTQDCAHVAATNRQAALLNPTAAYPSRVTPEQVAASPALWAPLRTLDASIPADGCVVLVVAGEQAARTMASEPVWVQGIGWASDSPSLETREWVIPAYARLA
;
A
#
# COMPACT_ATOMS: atom_id res chain seq x y z
N MET A 1 20.24 -11.42 -13.35
CA MET A 1 20.53 -11.38 -11.91
C MET A 1 19.22 -11.60 -11.16
N LYS A 2 19.16 -12.53 -10.21
CA LYS A 2 17.97 -12.67 -9.34
C LYS A 2 17.95 -11.57 -8.29
N VAL A 3 16.74 -11.15 -7.92
CA VAL A 3 16.50 -10.19 -6.84
C VAL A 3 15.44 -10.81 -5.93
N GLY A 4 15.64 -10.73 -4.62
CA GLY A 4 14.74 -11.33 -3.64
C GLY A 4 14.51 -10.42 -2.45
N ILE A 5 13.37 -10.62 -1.81
CA ILE A 5 13.08 -10.04 -0.49
C ILE A 5 13.77 -10.92 0.53
N VAL A 6 14.58 -10.31 1.39
CA VAL A 6 15.47 -10.96 2.36
C VAL A 6 15.20 -10.51 3.78
N GLY A 7 14.24 -9.61 3.99
CA GLY A 7 13.76 -9.23 5.31
C GLY A 7 12.43 -8.49 5.20
N VAL A 8 11.53 -8.73 6.14
CA VAL A 8 10.23 -8.07 6.23
C VAL A 8 10.00 -7.59 7.65
N GLY A 9 9.64 -6.32 7.77
CA GLY A 9 9.21 -5.71 9.02
C GLY A 9 7.84 -5.12 8.87
N ILE A 10 6.93 -5.46 9.78
CA ILE A 10 5.57 -4.92 9.80
C ILE A 10 5.30 -4.40 11.20
N THR A 11 5.01 -3.11 11.28
CA THR A 11 4.41 -2.50 12.47
C THR A 11 2.93 -2.90 12.50
N PRO A 12 2.42 -3.53 13.58
CA PRO A 12 1.05 -4.01 13.62
C PRO A 12 0.03 -2.91 13.27
N PHE A 13 -0.86 -3.19 12.33
CA PHE A 13 -1.83 -2.20 11.89
C PHE A 13 -2.88 -1.96 12.96
N ARG A 14 -3.21 -0.68 13.17
CA ARG A 14 -4.23 -0.28 14.15
C ARG A 14 -5.13 0.78 13.56
N PRO A 15 -6.41 0.86 13.96
CA PRO A 15 -7.29 1.94 13.51
C PRO A 15 -6.72 3.34 13.78
N THR A 16 -6.07 3.50 14.93
CA THR A 16 -5.39 4.73 15.34
C THR A 16 -4.21 4.41 16.26
N THR A 17 -3.15 5.21 16.16
CA THR A 17 -1.97 5.18 17.04
C THR A 17 -1.66 6.60 17.56
N PRO A 18 -2.49 7.18 18.45
CA PRO A 18 -2.26 8.53 18.96
C PRO A 18 -0.97 8.67 19.79
N GLU A 19 -0.44 7.56 20.30
CA GLU A 19 0.78 7.52 21.10
C GLU A 19 2.07 7.43 20.26
N PHE A 20 1.97 7.20 18.95
CA PHE A 20 3.11 7.05 18.06
C PHE A 20 3.05 8.05 16.93
N SER A 21 4.19 8.67 16.63
CA SER A 21 4.41 9.39 15.39
C SER A 21 4.65 8.40 14.23
N TRP A 22 4.45 8.86 12.99
CA TRP A 22 4.81 8.08 11.80
C TRP A 22 6.30 7.67 11.79
N LYS A 23 7.21 8.50 12.36
CA LYS A 23 8.64 8.16 12.52
C LYS A 23 8.85 6.93 13.40
N GLU A 24 8.11 6.82 14.50
CA GLU A 24 8.21 5.67 15.41
C GLU A 24 7.63 4.40 14.77
N LEU A 25 6.54 4.52 14.01
CA LEU A 25 5.98 3.39 13.26
C LEU A 25 6.97 2.89 12.22
N MET A 26 7.62 3.79 11.48
CA MET A 26 8.68 3.47 10.54
C MET A 26 9.89 2.84 11.21
N TYR A 27 10.33 3.37 12.35
CA TYR A 27 11.45 2.81 13.11
C TYR A 27 11.17 1.38 13.56
N ASP A 28 9.97 1.09 14.10
CA ASP A 28 9.57 -0.26 14.50
C ASP A 28 9.58 -1.22 13.29
N GLY A 29 9.02 -0.79 12.16
CA GLY A 29 9.03 -1.56 10.91
C GLY A 29 10.45 -1.85 10.41
N ALA A 30 11.31 -0.82 10.39
CA ALA A 30 12.68 -0.93 9.93
C ALA A 30 13.51 -1.88 10.81
N GLN A 31 13.42 -1.73 12.13
CA GLN A 31 14.13 -2.59 13.08
C GLN A 31 13.72 -4.06 12.94
N ARG A 32 12.43 -4.33 12.72
CA ARG A 32 11.95 -5.71 12.44
C ARG A 32 12.52 -6.24 11.13
N ALA A 33 12.50 -5.44 10.06
CA ALA A 33 13.00 -5.85 8.75
C ALA A 33 14.51 -6.14 8.77
N TYR A 34 15.29 -5.30 9.47
CA TYR A 34 16.74 -5.48 9.60
C TYR A 34 17.10 -6.66 10.49
N ALA A 35 16.33 -6.90 11.56
CA ALA A 35 16.49 -8.09 12.39
C ALA A 35 16.17 -9.38 11.60
N ASP A 36 15.12 -9.35 10.77
CA ASP A 36 14.74 -10.47 9.91
C ASP A 36 15.81 -10.75 8.83
N ALA A 37 16.36 -9.71 8.20
CA ALA A 37 17.44 -9.85 7.23
C ALA A 37 18.81 -10.17 7.86
N GLY A 38 19.02 -9.79 9.13
CA GLY A 38 20.29 -9.90 9.82
C GLY A 38 21.36 -8.93 9.31
N ILE A 39 20.98 -7.68 9.03
CA ILE A 39 21.87 -6.65 8.45
C ILE A 39 22.01 -5.41 9.34
N ASP A 40 23.08 -4.64 9.13
CA ASP A 40 23.20 -3.25 9.60
C ASP A 40 22.85 -2.30 8.45
N PRO A 41 21.76 -1.53 8.55
CA PRO A 41 21.33 -0.63 7.48
C PRO A 41 22.37 0.42 7.12
N ARG A 42 23.24 0.81 8.07
CA ARG A 42 24.27 1.84 7.83
C ARG A 42 25.48 1.29 7.10
N ALA A 43 25.73 -0.01 7.19
CA ALA A 43 26.87 -0.65 6.54
C ALA A 43 26.46 -1.30 5.21
N ASP A 44 25.33 -2.00 5.20
CA ASP A 44 24.98 -2.97 4.17
C ASP A 44 24.04 -2.43 3.09
N VAL A 45 23.27 -1.36 3.38
CA VAL A 45 22.26 -0.84 2.45
C VAL A 45 22.86 0.23 1.53
N GLY A 46 22.67 0.04 0.22
CA GLY A 46 23.17 0.95 -0.82
C GLY A 46 22.20 2.07 -1.17
N SER A 47 20.90 1.85 -0.98
CA SER A 47 19.85 2.82 -1.32
C SER A 47 18.58 2.57 -0.51
N PHE A 48 17.82 3.63 -0.26
CA PHE A 48 16.55 3.60 0.44
C PHE A 48 15.46 4.19 -0.43
N ILE A 49 14.26 3.62 -0.33
CA ILE A 49 13.05 4.06 -1.00
C ILE A 49 11.99 4.30 0.07
N THR A 50 11.38 5.48 0.06
CA THR A 50 10.14 5.76 0.80
C THR A 50 8.98 5.89 -0.18
N CYS A 51 7.89 5.19 0.10
CA CYS A 51 6.66 5.23 -0.70
C CYS A 51 5.69 6.18 0.00
N ALA A 52 5.69 7.43 -0.43
CA ALA A 52 4.95 8.50 0.22
C ALA A 52 4.48 9.53 -0.81
N GLU A 53 3.43 10.28 -0.44
CA GLU A 53 2.93 11.43 -1.19
C GLU A 53 2.76 12.60 -0.21
N ASP A 54 3.35 13.75 -0.53
CA ASP A 54 3.40 14.94 0.33
C ASP A 54 2.02 15.38 0.85
N TYR A 55 0.95 15.15 0.08
CA TYR A 55 -0.42 15.48 0.49
C TYR A 55 -0.92 14.64 1.68
N TYR A 56 -0.52 13.37 1.79
CA TYR A 56 -0.89 12.55 2.95
C TYR A 56 -0.10 12.97 4.19
N GLU A 57 1.16 13.33 4.01
CA GLU A 57 2.07 13.61 5.12
C GLU A 57 1.99 15.05 5.62
N GLY A 58 1.54 15.98 4.78
CA GLY A 58 1.41 17.40 5.12
C GLY A 58 2.73 18.18 5.08
N PHE A 59 3.79 17.57 4.55
CA PHE A 59 5.11 18.19 4.35
C PHE A 59 5.48 18.12 2.87
N GLY A 60 5.95 19.24 2.30
CA GLY A 60 6.56 19.20 0.99
C GLY A 60 7.95 18.59 1.09
N ILE A 61 8.31 17.69 0.17
CA ILE A 61 9.59 16.94 0.23
C ILE A 61 9.64 16.08 1.50
N PHE A 62 8.58 15.32 1.77
CA PHE A 62 8.46 14.53 3.00
C PHE A 62 9.64 13.58 3.25
N ASP A 63 10.25 13.08 2.18
CA ASP A 63 11.37 12.15 2.24
C ASP A 63 12.60 12.69 2.96
N GLU A 64 12.76 14.02 3.08
CA GLU A 64 13.84 14.61 3.88
C GLU A 64 13.80 14.20 5.35
N PHE A 65 12.62 13.80 5.86
CA PHE A 65 12.41 13.37 7.24
C PHE A 65 12.41 11.85 7.44
N THR A 66 12.71 11.08 6.39
CA THR A 66 12.77 9.62 6.43
C THR A 66 14.12 8.99 6.85
N PRO A 67 15.29 9.65 6.66
CA PRO A 67 16.57 8.98 6.86
C PRO A 67 16.92 8.54 8.29
N ASP A 68 16.47 9.27 9.32
CA ASP A 68 16.86 9.02 10.70
C ASP A 68 16.32 7.68 11.23
N GLN A 69 15.00 7.44 11.11
CA GLN A 69 14.38 6.19 11.55
C GLN A 69 14.73 4.98 10.68
N LEU A 70 15.08 5.20 9.40
CA LEU A 70 15.50 4.11 8.50
C LEU A 70 16.98 3.76 8.63
N GLY A 71 17.79 4.61 9.25
CA GLY A 71 19.25 4.45 9.27
C GLY A 71 19.93 4.87 7.97
N ALA A 72 19.26 5.67 7.14
CA ALA A 72 19.72 6.14 5.83
C ALA A 72 20.49 7.48 5.89
N VAL A 73 20.93 7.92 7.07
CA VAL A 73 21.66 9.19 7.23
C VAL A 73 22.90 9.19 6.32
N LEU A 74 23.00 10.20 5.45
CA LEU A 74 24.04 10.34 4.42
C LEU A 74 24.05 9.21 3.36
N ARG A 75 22.92 8.51 3.17
CA ARG A 75 22.72 7.51 2.12
C ARG A 75 21.73 8.02 1.08
N PRO A 76 21.71 7.46 -0.15
CA PRO A 76 20.69 7.77 -1.14
C PRO A 76 19.28 7.45 -0.61
N MET A 77 18.39 8.43 -0.72
CA MET A 77 16.96 8.30 -0.41
C MET A 77 16.17 8.66 -1.67
N HIS A 78 15.21 7.83 -2.03
CA HIS A 78 14.36 7.99 -3.20
C HIS A 78 12.90 7.98 -2.80
N THR A 79 12.15 8.99 -3.22
CA THR A 79 10.69 8.97 -3.12
C THR A 79 10.10 8.24 -4.32
N VAL A 80 9.20 7.30 -4.05
CA VAL A 80 8.30 6.73 -5.05
C VAL A 80 6.88 7.17 -4.69
N GLY A 81 6.29 8.04 -5.52
CA GLY A 81 4.87 8.36 -5.42
C GLY A 81 4.06 7.12 -5.79
N GLY A 82 3.36 6.54 -4.81
CA GLY A 82 2.71 5.24 -4.94
C GLY A 82 2.72 4.41 -3.66
N ASP A 83 2.45 3.11 -3.81
CA ASP A 83 2.46 2.14 -2.71
C ASP A 83 3.74 1.28 -2.67
N GLY A 84 3.86 0.46 -1.63
CA GLY A 84 5.01 -0.42 -1.41
C GLY A 84 5.30 -1.41 -2.55
N ILE A 85 4.32 -1.76 -3.40
CA ILE A 85 4.56 -2.65 -4.56
C ILE A 85 5.33 -1.89 -5.65
N GLN A 86 5.01 -0.61 -5.87
CA GLN A 86 5.78 0.27 -6.77
C GLN A 86 7.17 0.57 -6.20
N GLY A 87 7.29 0.69 -4.88
CA GLY A 87 8.57 0.75 -4.18
C GLY A 87 9.44 -0.49 -4.42
N LEU A 88 8.85 -1.69 -4.28
CA LEU A 88 9.52 -2.96 -4.58
C LEU A 88 9.98 -3.04 -6.05
N ALA A 89 9.14 -2.56 -6.98
CA ALA A 89 9.52 -2.45 -8.39
C ALA A 89 10.75 -1.58 -8.59
N ASN A 90 10.81 -0.42 -7.93
CA ASN A 90 11.98 0.47 -7.96
C ASN A 90 13.22 -0.21 -7.35
N ALA A 91 13.10 -0.88 -6.21
CA ALA A 91 14.21 -1.63 -5.62
C ALA A 91 14.79 -2.67 -6.58
N VAL A 92 13.90 -3.44 -7.25
CA VAL A 92 14.32 -4.42 -8.25
C VAL A 92 15.03 -3.74 -9.43
N MET A 93 14.56 -2.59 -9.90
CA MET A 93 15.21 -1.83 -10.97
C MET A 93 16.59 -1.30 -10.56
N GLN A 94 16.72 -0.75 -9.35
CA GLN A 94 18.00 -0.27 -8.81
C GLN A 94 19.02 -1.42 -8.69
N ILE A 95 18.60 -2.59 -8.21
CA ILE A 95 19.49 -3.75 -8.08
C ILE A 95 19.89 -4.30 -9.44
N ARG A 96 18.92 -4.49 -10.35
CA ARG A 96 19.20 -5.05 -11.68
C ARG A 96 20.05 -4.13 -12.56
N SER A 97 20.01 -2.82 -12.33
CA SER A 97 20.86 -1.85 -13.01
C SER A 97 22.27 -1.73 -12.41
N GLY A 98 22.52 -2.37 -11.26
CA GLY A 98 23.79 -2.29 -10.55
C GLY A 98 23.97 -1.00 -9.74
N LEU A 99 22.91 -0.23 -9.50
CA LEU A 99 22.96 0.98 -8.69
C LEU A 99 23.19 0.67 -7.20
N ALA A 100 22.65 -0.46 -6.72
CA ALA A 100 22.81 -0.92 -5.34
C ALA A 100 22.70 -2.45 -5.28
N ASP A 101 23.38 -3.11 -4.34
CA ASP A 101 23.23 -4.55 -4.12
C ASP A 101 22.09 -4.88 -3.15
N VAL A 102 21.79 -3.95 -2.25
CA VAL A 102 20.76 -4.04 -1.21
C VAL A 102 20.00 -2.71 -1.16
N VAL A 103 18.67 -2.80 -1.22
CA VAL A 103 17.76 -1.66 -1.20
C VAL A 103 16.70 -1.90 -0.14
N VAL A 104 16.41 -0.87 0.66
CA VAL A 104 15.31 -0.89 1.63
C VAL A 104 14.13 -0.12 1.07
N VAL A 105 12.94 -0.72 1.15
CA VAL A 105 11.67 -0.09 0.76
C VAL A 105 10.84 0.10 2.00
N GLU A 106 10.44 1.33 2.26
CA GLU A 106 9.55 1.73 3.35
C GLU A 106 8.22 2.23 2.75
N SER A 107 7.11 1.85 3.37
CA SER A 107 5.79 2.40 3.10
C SER A 107 4.96 2.40 4.39
N HIS A 108 4.41 3.55 4.75
CA HIS A 108 3.61 3.72 5.95
C HIS A 108 2.23 4.28 5.66
N SER A 109 1.41 4.26 6.70
CA SER A 109 0.21 5.05 6.79
C SER A 109 0.10 5.63 8.20
N LYS A 110 -0.15 6.93 8.27
CA LYS A 110 -0.61 7.61 9.49
C LYS A 110 -1.93 8.32 9.22
N ALA A 111 -2.83 7.63 8.54
CA ALA A 111 -4.10 8.19 8.09
C ALA A 111 -4.96 8.75 9.24
N SER A 112 -4.79 8.26 10.46
CA SER A 112 -5.52 8.78 11.63
C SER A 112 -5.16 10.22 12.01
N ASP A 113 -4.01 10.75 11.58
CA ASP A 113 -3.60 12.14 11.84
C ASP A 113 -4.20 13.12 10.81
N ILE A 114 -4.82 12.59 9.75
CA ILE A 114 -5.31 13.38 8.63
C ILE A 114 -6.75 13.83 8.88
N LEU A 115 -6.92 15.13 9.16
CA LEU A 115 -8.23 15.74 9.42
C LEU A 115 -9.20 15.67 8.24
N THR A 116 -8.69 15.81 7.01
CA THR A 116 -9.49 15.90 5.78
C THR A 116 -9.05 14.88 4.75
N LEU A 117 -8.95 13.61 5.14
CA LEU A 117 -8.49 12.52 4.26
C LEU A 117 -9.27 12.48 2.94
N ASN A 118 -10.59 12.61 3.01
CA ASN A 118 -11.44 12.66 1.81
C ASN A 118 -11.12 13.84 0.88
N GLY A 119 -10.68 14.98 1.44
CA GLY A 119 -10.23 16.13 0.67
C GLY A 119 -8.93 15.84 -0.08
N ILE A 120 -7.99 15.15 0.57
CA ILE A 120 -6.73 14.69 -0.03
C ILE A 120 -7.01 13.67 -1.14
N VAL A 121 -7.81 12.64 -0.85
CA VAL A 121 -8.18 11.61 -1.86
C VAL A 121 -8.88 12.25 -3.07
N ALA A 122 -9.66 13.31 -2.88
CA ALA A 122 -10.29 14.04 -3.99
C ALA A 122 -9.29 14.76 -4.92
N HIS A 123 -8.01 14.91 -4.56
CA HIS A 123 -6.97 15.37 -5.48
C HIS A 123 -6.56 14.32 -6.51
N GLY A 124 -6.94 13.04 -6.32
CA GLY A 124 -6.79 12.00 -7.34
C GLY A 124 -7.82 12.10 -8.48
N LEU A 125 -8.83 12.97 -8.36
CA LEU A 125 -9.82 13.21 -9.40
C LEU A 125 -9.34 14.30 -10.37
N ASP A 126 -9.78 14.22 -11.63
CA ASP A 126 -9.52 15.30 -12.60
C ASP A 126 -9.96 16.66 -12.04
N PRO A 127 -9.07 17.67 -11.99
CA PRO A 127 -9.34 18.92 -11.30
C PRO A 127 -10.34 19.83 -12.03
N ILE A 128 -10.62 19.59 -13.31
CA ILE A 128 -11.49 20.41 -14.15
C ILE A 128 -12.88 19.78 -14.27
N TRP A 129 -12.93 18.47 -14.50
CA TRP A 129 -14.16 17.79 -14.88
C TRP A 129 -14.80 16.98 -13.75
N ASN A 130 -14.01 16.45 -12.83
CA ASN A 130 -14.52 15.52 -11.82
C ASN A 130 -14.52 16.12 -10.42
N LYS A 131 -13.41 16.72 -9.98
CA LYS A 131 -13.30 17.32 -8.65
C LYS A 131 -14.36 18.40 -8.38
N PRO A 132 -14.72 19.30 -9.33
CA PRO A 132 -15.75 20.31 -9.10
C PRO A 132 -17.16 19.77 -8.90
N LEU A 133 -17.43 18.50 -9.24
CA LEU A 133 -18.71 17.85 -8.96
C LEU A 133 -18.96 17.69 -7.45
N GLY A 134 -17.88 17.70 -6.65
CA GLY A 134 -17.95 17.61 -5.19
C GLY A 134 -18.37 16.24 -4.66
N GLY A 135 -18.60 16.16 -3.35
CA GLY A 135 -18.99 14.93 -2.66
C GLY A 135 -17.82 14.09 -2.15
N HIS A 136 -18.13 12.89 -1.67
CA HIS A 136 -17.13 11.96 -1.13
C HIS A 136 -16.47 11.19 -2.29
N PRO A 137 -15.13 11.10 -2.38
CA PRO A 137 -14.43 10.50 -3.53
C PRO A 137 -14.75 9.01 -3.79
N ASN A 138 -15.35 8.30 -2.83
CA ASN A 138 -15.71 6.89 -2.96
C ASN A 138 -16.96 6.66 -3.83
N TYR A 139 -17.59 7.72 -4.35
CA TYR A 139 -18.69 7.55 -5.32
C TYR A 139 -18.21 6.76 -6.55
N LEU A 140 -16.94 6.89 -6.93
CA LEU A 140 -16.35 6.13 -8.03
C LEU A 140 -16.37 4.62 -7.79
N ALA A 141 -15.98 4.17 -6.60
CA ALA A 141 -16.04 2.76 -6.25
C ALA A 141 -17.48 2.22 -6.30
N GLY A 142 -18.49 3.05 -5.97
CA GLY A 142 -19.89 2.72 -6.17
C GLY A 142 -20.27 2.54 -7.64
N LEU A 143 -19.85 3.46 -8.51
CA LEU A 143 -20.07 3.38 -9.96
C LEU A 143 -19.34 2.18 -10.59
N GLU A 144 -18.12 1.90 -10.17
CA GLU A 144 -17.34 0.73 -10.60
C GLU A 144 -18.04 -0.57 -10.20
N MET A 145 -18.52 -0.66 -8.95
CA MET A 145 -19.27 -1.83 -8.49
C MET A 145 -20.56 -2.02 -9.29
N ASP A 146 -21.32 -0.95 -9.56
CA ASP A 146 -22.53 -1.04 -10.39
C ASP A 146 -22.23 -1.57 -11.81
N ALA A 147 -21.20 -1.03 -12.46
CA ALA A 147 -20.79 -1.46 -13.79
C ALA A 147 -20.30 -2.91 -13.81
N PHE A 148 -19.49 -3.30 -12.81
CA PHE A 148 -19.04 -4.67 -12.62
C PHE A 148 -20.22 -5.65 -12.48
N LEU A 149 -21.21 -5.34 -11.64
CA LEU A 149 -22.38 -6.22 -11.43
C LEU A 149 -23.20 -6.35 -12.72
N ARG A 150 -23.46 -5.25 -13.42
CA ARG A 150 -24.22 -5.25 -14.68
C ARG A 150 -23.55 -6.07 -15.79
N GLY A 151 -22.21 -6.05 -15.86
CA GLY A 151 -21.49 -6.64 -16.97
C GLY A 151 -20.85 -8.01 -16.70
N SER A 152 -20.73 -8.42 -15.43
CA SER A 152 -20.15 -9.72 -15.06
C SER A 152 -21.17 -10.80 -14.72
N GLY A 153 -22.41 -10.42 -14.39
CA GLY A 153 -23.44 -11.34 -13.86
C GLY A 153 -23.27 -11.71 -12.39
N ASN A 154 -22.27 -11.15 -11.70
CA ASN A 154 -22.15 -11.25 -10.25
C ASN A 154 -23.24 -10.41 -9.55
N THR A 155 -23.47 -10.73 -8.29
CA THR A 155 -24.45 -10.07 -7.41
C THR A 155 -23.75 -9.34 -6.27
N THR A 156 -24.48 -8.43 -5.61
CA THR A 156 -23.99 -7.80 -4.37
C THR A 156 -23.71 -8.84 -3.27
N GLN A 157 -24.37 -10.00 -3.32
CA GLN A 157 -24.14 -11.09 -2.38
C GLN A 157 -22.77 -11.74 -2.59
N ASP A 158 -22.30 -11.83 -3.85
CA ASP A 158 -20.97 -12.35 -4.16
C ASP A 158 -19.88 -11.41 -3.60
N CYS A 159 -20.05 -10.10 -3.78
CA CYS A 159 -19.16 -9.08 -3.19
C CYS A 159 -19.17 -9.15 -1.65
N ALA A 160 -20.36 -9.28 -1.05
CA ALA A 160 -20.50 -9.40 0.40
C ALA A 160 -19.80 -10.64 0.96
N HIS A 161 -19.79 -11.74 0.20
CA HIS A 161 -19.07 -12.97 0.57
C HIS A 161 -17.56 -12.76 0.64
N VAL A 162 -16.98 -12.01 -0.30
CA VAL A 162 -15.55 -11.65 -0.31
C VAL A 162 -15.20 -10.82 0.91
N ALA A 163 -15.96 -9.76 1.20
CA ALA A 163 -15.73 -8.89 2.34
C ALA A 163 -15.82 -9.64 3.69
N ALA A 164 -16.83 -10.50 3.85
CA ALA A 164 -16.97 -11.35 5.04
C ALA A 164 -15.80 -12.32 5.19
N THR A 165 -15.38 -12.98 4.09
CA THR A 165 -14.25 -13.92 4.09
C THR A 165 -12.96 -13.23 4.50
N ASN A 166 -12.65 -12.06 3.93
CA ASN A 166 -11.44 -11.31 4.27
C ASN A 166 -11.40 -10.90 5.74
N ARG A 167 -12.53 -10.46 6.30
CA ARG A 167 -12.63 -10.09 7.72
C ARG A 167 -12.50 -11.27 8.68
N GLN A 168 -13.03 -12.42 8.29
CA GLN A 168 -12.87 -13.64 9.06
C GLN A 168 -11.44 -14.16 8.99
N ALA A 169 -10.80 -14.15 7.82
CA ALA A 169 -9.40 -14.51 7.65
C ALA A 169 -8.47 -13.61 8.48
N ALA A 170 -8.80 -12.31 8.59
CA ALA A 170 -8.06 -11.37 9.41
C ALA A 170 -8.01 -11.74 10.91
N LEU A 171 -8.94 -12.56 11.44
CA LEU A 171 -8.88 -13.06 12.82
C LEU A 171 -7.66 -13.95 13.09
N LEU A 172 -7.05 -14.52 12.05
CA LEU A 172 -5.84 -15.32 12.13
C LEU A 172 -4.57 -14.49 11.95
N ASN A 173 -4.70 -13.21 11.57
CA ASN A 173 -3.57 -12.33 11.34
C ASN A 173 -3.32 -11.44 12.58
N PRO A 174 -2.22 -11.65 13.33
CA PRO A 174 -1.92 -10.86 14.53
C PRO A 174 -1.63 -9.38 14.23
N THR A 175 -1.36 -9.00 12.98
CA THR A 175 -1.09 -7.61 12.59
C THR A 175 -2.32 -6.88 12.04
N ALA A 176 -3.47 -7.52 11.93
CA ALA A 176 -4.65 -6.91 11.31
C ALA A 176 -5.32 -5.84 12.19
N ALA A 177 -5.69 -4.71 11.58
CA ALA A 177 -6.38 -3.61 12.27
C ALA A 177 -7.88 -3.87 12.54
N TYR A 178 -8.55 -4.64 11.67
CA TYR A 178 -10.01 -4.82 11.69
C TYR A 178 -10.47 -6.29 11.63
N PRO A 179 -9.90 -7.20 12.44
CA PRO A 179 -10.36 -8.58 12.48
C PRO A 179 -11.79 -8.65 13.04
N SER A 180 -12.72 -9.29 12.33
CA SER A 180 -14.11 -9.35 12.77
C SER A 180 -14.88 -10.55 12.22
N ARG A 181 -15.78 -11.09 13.05
CA ARG A 181 -16.72 -12.16 12.66
C ARG A 181 -17.96 -11.53 12.06
N VAL A 182 -17.90 -11.22 10.76
CA VAL A 182 -19.03 -10.69 9.99
C VAL A 182 -19.51 -11.75 9.01
N THR A 183 -20.83 -11.91 8.87
CA THR A 183 -21.43 -12.80 7.87
C THR A 183 -21.73 -12.06 6.56
N PRO A 184 -21.82 -12.74 5.41
CA PRO A 184 -22.21 -12.10 4.16
C PRO A 184 -23.53 -11.34 4.25
N GLU A 185 -24.50 -11.85 5.00
CA GLU A 185 -25.82 -11.21 5.21
C GLU A 185 -25.67 -9.89 5.97
N GLN A 186 -24.77 -9.83 6.96
CA GLN A 186 -24.48 -8.60 7.69
C GLN A 186 -23.78 -7.56 6.81
N VAL A 187 -22.88 -7.99 5.92
CA VAL A 187 -22.26 -7.10 4.93
C VAL A 187 -23.34 -6.54 3.98
N ALA A 188 -24.17 -7.41 3.41
CA ALA A 188 -25.22 -7.02 2.48
C ALA A 188 -26.28 -6.09 3.11
N ALA A 189 -26.58 -6.28 4.40
CA ALA A 189 -27.52 -5.44 5.16
C ALA A 189 -26.90 -4.13 5.67
N SER A 190 -25.59 -3.93 5.52
CA SER A 190 -24.94 -2.72 6.03
C SER A 190 -25.36 -1.46 5.26
N PRO A 191 -25.24 -0.27 5.90
CA PRO A 191 -25.61 0.99 5.25
C PRO A 191 -24.92 1.13 3.89
N ALA A 192 -25.66 1.67 2.92
CA ALA A 192 -25.08 2.05 1.64
C ALA A 192 -24.03 3.14 1.89
N LEU A 193 -22.83 2.93 1.36
CA LEU A 193 -21.81 3.96 1.30
C LEU A 193 -22.03 4.80 0.02
N TRP A 194 -22.09 4.12 -1.12
CA TRP A 194 -22.45 4.66 -2.44
C TRP A 194 -23.10 3.54 -3.25
N ALA A 195 -24.43 3.44 -3.22
CA ALA A 195 -25.15 2.30 -3.76
C ALA A 195 -24.68 1.92 -5.18
N PRO A 196 -24.37 0.64 -5.46
CA PRO A 196 -24.61 -0.54 -4.61
C PRO A 196 -23.57 -0.82 -3.51
N LEU A 197 -22.44 -0.10 -3.48
CA LEU A 197 -21.36 -0.27 -2.51
C LEU A 197 -21.84 0.01 -1.08
N ARG A 198 -21.57 -0.94 -0.18
CA ARG A 198 -21.92 -0.84 1.24
C ARG A 198 -20.72 -0.47 2.09
N THR A 199 -21.00 0.05 3.27
CA THR A 199 -19.97 0.43 4.25
C THR A 199 -19.05 -0.71 4.65
N LEU A 200 -19.56 -1.96 4.69
CA LEU A 200 -18.73 -3.12 5.01
C LEU A 200 -18.00 -3.73 3.81
N ASP A 201 -18.27 -3.27 2.58
CA ASP A 201 -17.48 -3.60 1.38
C ASP A 201 -16.19 -2.76 1.31
N ALA A 202 -16.23 -1.53 1.83
CA ALA A 202 -15.12 -0.59 1.77
C ALA A 202 -14.01 -0.90 2.80
N SER A 203 -12.77 -0.65 2.39
CA SER A 203 -11.63 -0.64 3.31
C SER A 203 -11.71 0.55 4.26
N ILE A 204 -11.09 0.39 5.43
CA ILE A 204 -11.00 1.44 6.45
C ILE A 204 -9.51 1.78 6.61
N PRO A 205 -9.12 3.06 6.65
CA PRO A 205 -7.73 3.44 6.85
C PRO A 205 -7.21 2.93 8.20
N ALA A 206 -5.97 2.46 8.23
CA ALA A 206 -5.29 2.04 9.44
C ALA A 206 -3.90 2.67 9.48
N ASP A 207 -3.41 2.95 10.67
CA ASP A 207 -2.02 3.31 10.89
C ASP A 207 -1.14 2.05 10.86
N GLY A 208 0.07 2.18 10.32
CA GLY A 208 1.08 1.14 10.33
C GLY A 208 2.24 1.44 9.38
N CYS A 209 3.20 0.54 9.31
CA CYS A 209 4.34 0.63 8.39
C CYS A 209 4.78 -0.77 7.97
N VAL A 210 5.22 -0.88 6.72
CA VAL A 210 5.86 -2.07 6.16
C VAL A 210 7.22 -1.67 5.62
N VAL A 211 8.25 -2.40 6.02
CA VAL A 211 9.61 -2.24 5.51
C VAL A 211 10.09 -3.56 4.91
N LEU A 212 10.62 -3.49 3.69
CA LEU A 212 11.20 -4.62 2.96
C LEU A 212 12.69 -4.40 2.78
N VAL A 213 13.49 -5.42 3.07
CA VAL A 213 14.88 -5.48 2.63
C VAL A 213 14.93 -6.32 1.35
N VAL A 214 15.45 -5.73 0.28
CA VAL A 214 15.53 -6.35 -1.05
C VAL A 214 16.99 -6.44 -1.46
N ALA A 215 17.44 -7.61 -1.92
CA ALA A 215 18.83 -7.83 -2.27
C ALA A 215 19.02 -8.59 -3.58
N GLY A 216 20.11 -8.28 -4.28
CA GLY A 216 20.61 -9.07 -5.39
C GLY A 216 21.11 -10.44 -4.95
N GLU A 217 21.13 -11.41 -5.87
CA GLU A 217 21.44 -12.81 -5.57
C GLU A 217 22.74 -13.04 -4.79
N GLN A 218 23.77 -12.25 -5.05
CA GLN A 218 25.07 -12.39 -4.38
C GLN A 218 25.01 -11.92 -2.92
N ALA A 219 24.45 -10.73 -2.67
CA ALA A 219 24.27 -10.19 -1.33
C ALA A 219 23.29 -11.02 -0.50
N ALA A 220 22.20 -11.49 -1.11
CA ALA A 220 21.19 -12.30 -0.44
C ALA A 220 21.75 -13.61 0.15
N ARG A 221 22.81 -14.19 -0.43
CA ARG A 221 23.42 -15.45 0.04
C ARG A 221 24.16 -15.32 1.38
N THR A 222 24.49 -14.10 1.79
CA THR A 222 25.21 -13.85 3.05
C THR A 222 24.30 -13.37 4.18
N MET A 223 22.99 -13.23 3.91
CA MET A 223 22.00 -12.73 4.87
C MET A 223 21.34 -13.87 5.64
N ALA A 224 20.69 -13.55 6.75
CA ALA A 224 20.17 -14.54 7.69
C ALA A 224 18.92 -15.27 7.15
N SER A 225 18.04 -14.55 6.45
CA SER A 225 16.76 -15.06 5.98
C SER A 225 16.81 -15.71 4.62
N GLU A 226 15.94 -16.71 4.42
CA GLU A 226 15.78 -17.37 3.12
C GLU A 226 15.15 -16.39 2.12
N PRO A 227 15.81 -16.09 0.98
CA PRO A 227 15.29 -15.10 0.05
C PRO A 227 14.02 -15.55 -0.66
N VAL A 228 13.00 -14.68 -0.67
CA VAL A 228 11.82 -14.84 -1.53
C VAL A 228 12.11 -14.18 -2.88
N TRP A 229 12.36 -14.99 -3.91
CA TRP A 229 12.76 -14.50 -5.23
C TRP A 229 11.60 -13.89 -6.02
N VAL A 230 11.77 -12.65 -6.46
CA VAL A 230 10.83 -11.94 -7.33
C VAL A 230 10.90 -12.52 -8.75
N GLN A 231 9.84 -13.21 -9.17
CA GLN A 231 9.75 -13.83 -10.50
C GLN A 231 9.41 -12.83 -11.60
N GLY A 232 8.56 -11.84 -11.29
CA GLY A 232 8.10 -10.83 -12.24
C GLY A 232 7.48 -9.64 -11.52
N ILE A 233 7.51 -8.50 -12.19
CA ILE A 233 6.85 -7.26 -11.78
C ILE A 233 6.27 -6.65 -13.06
N GLY A 234 5.02 -6.20 -12.97
CA GLY A 234 4.32 -5.52 -14.06
C GLY A 234 3.38 -4.48 -13.47
N TRP A 235 3.06 -3.48 -14.29
CA TRP A 235 1.98 -2.55 -14.03
C TRP A 235 1.40 -2.10 -15.38
N ALA A 236 0.14 -1.71 -15.35
CA ALA A 236 -0.58 -1.21 -16.50
C ALA A 236 -1.29 0.09 -16.12
N SER A 237 -1.36 1.02 -17.06
CA SER A 237 -2.14 2.26 -16.93
C SER A 237 -3.31 2.19 -17.92
N ASP A 238 -4.45 2.70 -17.50
CA ASP A 238 -5.67 2.77 -18.32
C ASP A 238 -6.04 4.23 -18.63
N SER A 239 -7.19 4.44 -19.27
CA SER A 239 -7.77 5.75 -19.57
C SER A 239 -7.64 6.71 -18.37
N PRO A 240 -7.06 7.90 -18.58
CA PRO A 240 -6.76 8.84 -17.50
C PRO A 240 -8.01 9.54 -16.94
N SER A 241 -9.15 9.41 -17.61
CA SER A 241 -10.37 10.12 -17.26
C SER A 241 -11.59 9.21 -17.23
N LEU A 242 -12.53 9.55 -16.36
CA LEU A 242 -13.72 8.75 -16.08
C LEU A 242 -14.65 8.62 -17.29
N GLU A 243 -14.72 9.66 -18.11
CA GLU A 243 -15.57 9.73 -19.30
C GLU A 243 -15.03 8.93 -20.49
N THR A 244 -13.75 8.58 -20.48
CA THR A 244 -13.10 7.76 -21.53
C THR A 244 -12.78 6.35 -21.07
N ARG A 245 -13.02 6.04 -19.79
CA ARG A 245 -12.73 4.74 -19.19
C ARG A 245 -13.77 3.68 -19.58
N GLU A 246 -13.30 2.46 -19.80
CA GLU A 246 -14.15 1.27 -19.84
C GLU A 246 -14.50 0.87 -18.39
N TRP A 247 -15.79 0.76 -18.10
CA TRP A 247 -16.30 0.57 -16.73
C TRP A 247 -16.60 -0.88 -16.32
N VAL A 248 -16.70 -1.80 -17.28
CA VAL A 248 -17.18 -3.17 -17.05
C VAL A 248 -16.03 -4.18 -16.99
N ILE A 249 -15.11 -4.07 -17.92
CA ILE A 249 -13.92 -4.89 -18.10
C ILE A 249 -12.69 -4.06 -17.69
N PRO A 250 -12.12 -4.31 -16.50
CA PRO A 250 -10.87 -3.67 -16.08
C PRO A 250 -9.70 -4.28 -16.88
N ALA A 251 -9.43 -3.76 -18.08
CA ALA A 251 -8.41 -4.29 -18.97
C ALA A 251 -7.02 -4.26 -18.32
N TYR A 252 -6.69 -3.19 -17.59
CA TYR A 252 -5.45 -3.06 -16.83
C TYR A 252 -5.25 -4.20 -15.82
N ALA A 253 -6.32 -4.64 -15.14
CA ALA A 253 -6.25 -5.72 -14.16
C ALA A 253 -6.07 -7.12 -14.79
N ARG A 254 -6.35 -7.27 -16.10
CA ARG A 254 -6.08 -8.52 -16.84
C ARG A 254 -4.66 -8.57 -17.43
N LEU A 255 -4.04 -7.41 -17.62
CA LEU A 255 -2.73 -7.28 -18.25
C LEU A 255 -1.58 -7.26 -17.25
N ALA A 256 -1.83 -6.76 -16.03
CA ALA A 256 -0.89 -6.76 -14.91
C ALA A 256 -0.69 -8.17 -14.33
#